data_AF-A0A9Q0VG90-F1
#
_entry.id   AF-A0A9Q0VG90-F1
#
_cell.length_a   1.000
_cell.length_b   1.000
_cell.length_c   1.000
_cell.angle_alpha   90.00
_cell.angle_beta   90.00
_cell.angle_gamma   90.00
#
_symmetry.space_group_name_H-M   'P 1'
#
loop_
_entity.id
_entity.type
_entity.pdbx_description
1 polymer ?
#
loop_
_entity_poly.entity_id
_entity_poly.type
_entity_poly.pdbx_seq_one_letter_code
_entity_poly.pdbx_strand_id
1 'polypeptide(L)'
;MIAGEWWNANVVDVETQALASGAQPNNSDAFTINGLPGDLYPCSQNSGPHWVPVPRQIDEHMFVTVNMGISACPTCLNGTRLSASMNNYSFVNPTSLSLLQAFYFNVSGIYTPDFPDTPPVKFDYTNDSINILNSSLCALALGISYSFRRREWTDERVYFATTSN
;
A
#
# COMPACT_ATOMS: atom_id res chain seq x y z
N MET A 1 12.25 -3.53 -2.06
CA MET A 1 11.02 -3.82 -2.81
C MET A 1 10.00 -2.73 -2.59
N ILE A 2 10.02 -1.74 -3.46
CA ILE A 2 9.00 -0.70 -3.55
C ILE A 2 8.04 -1.16 -4.65
N ALA A 3 6.81 -1.49 -4.30
CA ALA A 3 5.77 -1.68 -5.30
C ALA A 3 5.27 -0.29 -5.73
N GLY A 4 5.02 -0.11 -7.02
CA GLY A 4 4.52 1.14 -7.56
C GLY A 4 3.65 0.93 -8.77
N GLU A 5 3.12 2.02 -9.26
CA GLU A 5 2.30 2.07 -10.47
C GLU A 5 2.91 3.10 -11.43
N TRP A 6 2.71 2.87 -12.72
CA TRP A 6 3.17 3.73 -13.81
C TRP A 6 1.98 4.13 -14.65
N TRP A 7 1.84 5.44 -14.88
CA TRP A 7 0.92 6.01 -15.85
C TRP A 7 1.71 6.67 -16.96
N ASN A 8 1.31 6.44 -18.20
CA ASN A 8 1.75 7.21 -19.35
C ASN A 8 1.16 8.63 -19.32
N ALA A 9 0.01 8.80 -18.65
CA ALA A 9 -0.59 10.10 -18.36
C ALA A 9 0.14 10.81 -17.20
N ASN A 10 0.02 12.14 -17.14
CA ASN A 10 0.51 12.90 -16.00
C ASN A 10 -0.27 12.52 -14.73
N VAL A 11 0.44 12.08 -13.69
CA VAL A 11 -0.15 11.66 -12.42
C VAL A 11 -0.96 12.77 -11.74
N VAL A 12 -0.59 14.04 -11.93
CA VAL A 12 -1.35 15.18 -11.41
C VAL A 12 -2.71 15.30 -12.09
N ASP A 13 -2.78 15.00 -13.39
CA ASP A 13 -4.03 15.06 -14.14
C ASP A 13 -4.94 13.88 -13.76
N VAL A 14 -4.36 12.69 -13.57
CA VAL A 14 -5.09 11.50 -13.08
C VAL A 14 -5.69 11.75 -11.69
N GLU A 15 -4.91 12.35 -10.78
CA GLU A 15 -5.36 12.69 -9.43
C GLU A 15 -6.44 13.78 -9.45
N THR A 16 -6.21 14.88 -10.17
CA THR A 16 -7.17 15.99 -10.24
C THR A 16 -8.49 15.56 -10.86
N GLN A 17 -8.47 14.66 -11.85
CA GLN A 17 -9.68 14.07 -12.41
C GLN A 17 -10.44 13.22 -11.38
N ALA A 18 -9.73 12.37 -10.62
CA ALA A 18 -10.33 11.55 -9.57
C ALA A 18 -10.95 12.42 -8.46
N LEU A 19 -10.23 13.46 -8.02
CA LEU A 19 -10.70 14.41 -7.01
C LEU A 19 -11.91 15.24 -7.50
N ALA A 20 -11.91 15.67 -8.76
CA ALA A 20 -12.99 16.47 -9.33
C ALA A 20 -14.27 15.65 -9.57
N SER A 21 -14.13 14.39 -9.98
CA SER A 21 -15.26 13.49 -10.24
C SER A 21 -15.76 12.74 -9.01
N GLY A 22 -14.92 12.62 -7.97
CA GLY A 22 -15.16 11.73 -6.83
C GLY A 22 -15.10 10.24 -7.20
N ALA A 23 -14.71 9.90 -8.42
CA ALA A 23 -14.57 8.54 -8.91
C ALA A 23 -13.15 8.01 -8.70
N GLN A 24 -12.97 6.70 -8.88
CA GLN A 24 -11.64 6.09 -8.83
C GLN A 24 -10.72 6.67 -9.93
N PRO A 25 -9.42 6.83 -9.65
CA PRO A 25 -8.44 7.19 -10.67
C PRO A 25 -8.44 6.19 -11.84
N ASN A 26 -8.04 6.66 -13.03
CA ASN A 26 -7.81 5.76 -14.16
C ASN A 26 -6.78 4.68 -13.78
N ASN A 27 -7.02 3.46 -14.24
CA ASN A 27 -6.09 2.35 -14.03
C ASN A 27 -4.69 2.69 -14.57
N SER A 28 -3.67 2.20 -13.87
CA SER A 28 -2.28 2.32 -14.27
C SER A 28 -1.97 1.55 -15.55
N ASP A 29 -1.02 2.06 -16.33
CA ASP A 29 -0.52 1.42 -17.55
C ASP A 29 0.42 0.25 -17.21
N ALA A 30 1.13 0.34 -16.08
CA ALA A 30 1.94 -0.76 -15.58
C ALA A 30 2.08 -0.78 -14.06
N PHE A 31 2.21 -1.98 -13.49
CA PHE A 31 2.67 -2.18 -12.13
C PHE A 31 4.19 -2.32 -12.12
N THR A 32 4.86 -1.71 -11.14
CA THR A 32 6.31 -1.67 -11.05
C THR A 32 6.83 -2.27 -9.75
N ILE A 33 8.01 -2.90 -9.81
CA ILE A 33 8.80 -3.34 -8.66
C ILE A 33 10.12 -2.60 -8.69
N ASN A 34 10.40 -1.80 -7.66
CA ASN A 34 11.53 -0.88 -7.61
C ASN A 34 11.58 0.09 -8.81
N GLY A 35 10.41 0.51 -9.33
CA GLY A 35 10.31 1.39 -10.50
C GLY A 35 10.47 0.69 -11.85
N LEU A 36 10.54 -0.65 -11.87
CA LEU A 36 10.58 -1.45 -13.10
C LEU A 36 9.23 -2.13 -13.38
N PRO A 37 8.62 -1.91 -14.56
CA PRO A 37 7.41 -2.63 -14.98
C PRO A 37 7.58 -4.15 -15.07
N GLY A 38 8.77 -4.61 -15.46
CA GLY A 38 9.08 -6.01 -15.70
C GLY A 38 8.73 -6.49 -17.11
N ASP A 39 8.98 -7.77 -17.38
CA ASP A 39 9.06 -8.32 -18.73
C ASP A 39 7.72 -8.39 -19.50
N LEU A 40 6.59 -8.33 -18.78
CA LEU A 40 5.26 -8.42 -19.38
C LEU A 40 4.82 -7.13 -20.06
N TYR A 41 5.55 -6.03 -19.84
CA TYR A 41 5.26 -4.74 -20.45
C TYR A 41 6.13 -4.51 -21.68
N PRO A 42 5.57 -3.90 -22.74
CA PRO A 42 6.35 -3.50 -23.91
C PRO A 42 7.53 -2.62 -23.46
N CYS A 43 8.65 -2.73 -24.19
CA CYS A 43 9.94 -2.06 -23.91
C CYS A 43 10.61 -2.29 -22.55
N SER A 44 10.10 -3.20 -21.70
CA SER A 44 10.69 -3.55 -20.40
C SER A 44 11.26 -4.97 -20.31
N GLN A 45 11.37 -5.67 -21.46
CA GLN A 45 11.86 -7.05 -21.55
C GLN A 45 13.37 -7.15 -21.22
N ASN A 46 13.77 -8.36 -20.79
CA ASN A 46 15.11 -8.91 -20.44
C ASN A 46 16.36 -8.52 -21.26
N SER A 47 16.29 -7.56 -22.18
CA SER A 47 17.39 -7.06 -23.01
C SER A 47 17.65 -5.56 -22.87
N GLY A 48 16.95 -4.86 -21.96
CA GLY A 48 17.17 -3.44 -21.69
C GLY A 48 18.40 -3.16 -20.81
N PRO A 49 19.00 -1.96 -20.89
CA PRO A 49 20.17 -1.57 -20.08
C PRO A 49 19.91 -1.53 -18.56
N HIS A 50 18.65 -1.67 -18.13
CA HIS A 50 18.21 -1.63 -16.73
C HIS A 50 17.72 -3.00 -16.22
N TRP A 51 18.06 -4.09 -16.92
CA TRP A 51 17.71 -5.43 -16.44
C TRP A 51 18.45 -5.78 -15.14
N VAL A 52 17.70 -6.21 -14.12
CA VAL A 52 18.23 -6.69 -12.84
C VAL A 52 17.83 -8.16 -12.67
N PRO A 53 18.80 -9.08 -12.41
CA PRO A 53 18.48 -10.48 -12.20
C PRO A 53 17.60 -10.66 -10.97
N VAL A 54 16.53 -11.46 -11.12
CA VAL A 54 15.63 -11.78 -10.01
C VAL A 54 16.40 -12.59 -8.96
N PRO A 55 16.42 -12.15 -7.69
CA PRO A 55 17.03 -12.90 -6.62
C PRO A 55 16.35 -14.25 -6.40
N ARG A 56 17.18 -15.28 -6.20
CA ARG A 56 16.70 -16.66 -6.00
C ARG A 56 16.69 -17.09 -4.53
N GLN A 57 17.41 -16.37 -3.69
CA GLN A 57 17.44 -16.54 -2.24
C GLN A 57 16.67 -15.39 -1.63
N ILE A 58 15.77 -15.72 -0.70
CA ILE A 58 14.89 -14.76 -0.05
C ILE A 58 15.21 -14.86 1.42
N ASP A 59 15.63 -13.73 1.99
CA ASP A 59 16.03 -13.64 3.38
C ASP A 59 14.85 -13.18 4.27
N GLU A 60 13.87 -12.51 3.65
CA GLU A 60 12.71 -11.98 4.35
C GLU A 60 11.37 -12.36 3.68
N HIS A 61 10.41 -12.74 4.51
CA HIS A 61 9.06 -13.10 4.09
C HIS A 61 8.05 -12.17 4.73
N MET A 62 7.25 -11.51 3.89
CA MET A 62 6.21 -10.61 4.32
C MET A 62 4.84 -11.15 3.90
N PHE A 63 3.88 -11.11 4.81
CA PHE A 63 2.48 -11.36 4.54
C PHE A 63 1.69 -10.09 4.89
N VAL A 64 1.13 -9.45 3.87
CA VAL A 64 0.39 -8.19 4.01
C VAL A 64 -1.08 -8.44 3.72
N THR A 65 -1.92 -8.22 4.73
CA THR A 65 -3.37 -8.18 4.52
C THR A 65 -3.77 -6.80 4.08
N VAL A 66 -4.58 -6.70 3.03
CA VAL A 66 -5.14 -5.44 2.55
C VAL A 66 -6.65 -5.52 2.75
N ASN A 67 -7.21 -4.53 3.46
CA ASN A 67 -8.63 -4.47 3.72
C ASN A 67 -9.18 -3.05 3.51
N MET A 68 -10.50 -3.00 3.30
CA MET A 68 -11.29 -1.77 3.28
C MET A 68 -12.20 -1.77 4.51
N GLY A 69 -12.37 -0.62 5.12
CA GLY A 69 -13.18 -0.44 6.32
C GLY A 69 -13.71 0.98 6.45
N ILE A 70 -14.30 1.28 7.60
CA ILE A 70 -14.87 2.59 7.92
C ILE A 70 -14.12 3.17 9.12
N SER A 71 -13.69 4.42 9.01
CA SER A 71 -13.05 5.16 10.10
C SER A 71 -13.92 6.32 10.57
N ALA A 72 -13.89 6.62 11.87
CA ALA A 72 -14.58 7.77 12.43
C ALA A 72 -14.01 9.07 11.86
N CYS A 73 -14.88 9.98 11.44
CA CYS A 73 -14.50 11.28 10.89
C CYS A 73 -15.50 12.35 11.37
N PRO A 74 -15.11 13.24 12.30
CA PRO A 74 -16.01 14.25 12.84
C PRO A 74 -16.54 15.26 11.81
N THR A 75 -15.77 15.53 10.76
CA THR A 75 -16.09 16.53 9.73
C THR A 75 -16.77 15.96 8.49
N CYS A 76 -16.94 14.64 8.41
CA CYS A 76 -17.51 13.96 7.24
C CYS A 76 -19.03 13.83 7.34
N LEU A 77 -19.72 13.67 6.20
CA LEU A 77 -21.13 13.29 6.20
C LEU A 77 -21.32 11.98 6.97
N ASN A 78 -22.33 11.93 7.86
CA ASN A 78 -22.63 10.78 8.72
C ASN A 78 -21.48 10.36 9.68
N GLY A 79 -20.53 11.24 9.98
CA GLY A 79 -19.51 11.01 11.01
C GLY A 79 -18.49 9.90 10.69
N THR A 80 -18.48 9.40 9.45
CA THR A 80 -17.66 8.26 9.02
C THR A 80 -17.06 8.51 7.63
N ARG A 81 -15.93 7.87 7.35
CA ARG A 81 -15.28 7.88 6.03
C ARG A 81 -14.75 6.49 5.70
N LEU A 82 -14.68 6.16 4.41
CA LEU A 82 -13.99 4.97 3.95
C LEU A 82 -12.50 5.05 4.30
N SER A 83 -11.92 3.93 4.68
CA SER A 83 -10.51 3.79 5.01
C SER A 83 -10.00 2.46 4.46
N ALA A 84 -8.73 2.42 4.09
CA ALA A 84 -8.05 1.18 3.75
C ALA A 84 -6.91 0.96 4.76
N SER A 85 -6.63 -0.31 5.07
CA SER A 85 -5.53 -0.64 5.96
C SER A 85 -4.71 -1.81 5.43
N MET A 86 -3.42 -1.80 5.78
CA MET A 86 -2.48 -2.88 5.51
C MET A 86 -1.99 -3.45 6.83
N ASN A 87 -2.16 -4.75 7.07
CA ASN A 87 -1.87 -5.37 8.37
C ASN A 87 -2.57 -4.66 9.55
N ASN A 88 -3.79 -4.14 9.33
CA ASN A 88 -4.56 -3.34 10.28
C ASN A 88 -3.99 -1.93 10.59
N TYR A 89 -3.06 -1.42 9.77
CA TYR A 89 -2.55 -0.05 9.84
C TYR A 89 -3.14 0.80 8.72
N SER A 90 -3.82 1.89 9.06
CA SER A 90 -4.31 2.86 8.05
C SER A 90 -3.29 3.96 7.80
N PHE A 91 -3.17 4.35 6.52
CA PHE A 91 -2.35 5.47 6.12
C PHE A 91 -3.04 6.79 6.46
N VAL A 92 -2.29 7.74 7.02
CA VAL A 92 -2.71 9.13 7.12
C VAL A 92 -1.66 10.03 6.55
N ASN A 93 -2.14 10.96 5.73
CA ASN A 93 -1.31 11.94 5.10
C ASN A 93 -0.68 12.85 6.18
N PRO A 94 0.66 12.97 6.23
CA PRO A 94 1.33 13.86 7.17
C PRO A 94 1.00 15.33 6.88
N THR A 95 0.85 16.13 7.94
CA THR A 95 0.48 17.56 7.86
C THR A 95 1.66 18.52 7.78
N SER A 96 2.86 18.10 8.18
CA SER A 96 4.05 18.99 8.27
C SER A 96 5.00 18.82 7.09
N LEU A 97 5.45 17.60 6.81
CA LEU A 97 6.40 17.28 5.74
C LEU A 97 5.95 16.05 4.97
N SER A 98 6.27 15.99 3.67
CA SER A 98 6.08 14.76 2.90
C SER A 98 6.95 13.64 3.46
N LEU A 99 6.49 12.39 3.33
CA LEU A 99 7.27 11.23 3.77
C LEU A 99 8.65 11.17 3.10
N LEU A 100 8.72 11.50 1.81
CA LEU A 100 9.98 11.53 1.07
C LEU A 100 10.95 12.56 1.65
N GLN A 101 10.45 13.76 1.96
CA GLN A 101 11.27 14.81 2.56
C GLN A 101 11.72 14.44 3.97
N ALA A 102 10.82 13.88 4.79
CA ALA A 102 11.15 13.42 6.13
C ALA A 102 12.19 12.29 6.11
N PHE A 103 12.09 11.37 5.14
CA PHE A 103 13.08 10.31 4.94
C PHE A 103 14.43 10.88 4.51
N TYR A 104 14.46 11.77 3.52
CA TYR A 104 15.70 12.35 2.98
C TYR A 104 16.46 13.19 3.99
N PHE A 105 15.76 14.02 4.76
CA PHE A 105 16.35 14.86 5.82
C PHE A 105 16.41 14.17 7.19
N ASN A 106 16.07 12.88 7.26
CA ASN A 106 16.09 12.07 8.48
C ASN A 106 15.33 12.73 9.66
N VAL A 107 14.16 13.29 9.37
CA VAL A 107 13.30 13.98 10.36
C VAL A 107 12.49 12.93 11.12
N SER A 108 12.73 12.83 12.43
CA SER A 108 11.99 11.93 13.32
C SER A 108 10.58 12.45 13.63
N GLY A 109 9.65 11.54 13.90
CA GLY A 109 8.28 11.88 14.36
C GLY A 109 7.26 12.10 13.23
N ILE A 110 7.67 11.97 11.97
CA ILE A 110 6.79 11.99 10.79
C ILE A 110 6.33 10.58 10.38
N TYR A 111 7.22 9.60 10.53
CA TYR A 111 6.96 8.20 10.25
C TYR A 111 7.69 7.31 11.28
N THR A 112 7.22 6.07 11.48
CA THR A 112 7.85 5.04 12.31
C THR A 112 8.41 3.96 11.39
N PRO A 113 9.62 3.45 11.61
CA PRO A 113 10.22 2.46 10.73
C PRO A 113 9.82 1.00 11.00
N ASP A 114 8.64 0.75 11.56
CA ASP A 114 8.28 -0.50 12.26
C ASP A 114 7.16 -1.31 11.60
N PHE A 115 7.04 -1.26 10.26
CA PHE A 115 5.90 -1.91 9.60
C PHE A 115 5.99 -3.43 9.78
N PRO A 116 4.92 -4.09 10.26
CA PRO A 116 4.97 -5.49 10.62
C PRO A 116 5.01 -6.39 9.40
N ASP A 117 5.79 -7.47 9.48
CA ASP A 117 5.91 -8.46 8.40
C ASP A 117 4.69 -9.37 8.28
N THR A 118 3.84 -9.44 9.29
CA THR A 118 2.62 -10.26 9.29
C THR A 118 1.46 -9.51 9.95
N PRO A 119 0.21 -9.79 9.56
CA PRO A 119 -0.96 -9.20 10.20
C PRO A 119 -1.01 -9.61 11.67
N PRO A 120 -1.47 -8.71 12.57
CA PRO A 120 -1.56 -8.99 14.00
C PRO A 120 -2.57 -10.09 14.32
N VAL A 121 -3.58 -10.28 13.46
CA VAL A 121 -4.60 -11.34 13.60
C VAL A 121 -4.66 -12.12 12.30
N LYS A 122 -4.50 -13.45 12.42
CA LYS A 122 -4.66 -14.37 11.30
C LYS A 122 -6.05 -14.98 11.33
N PHE A 123 -6.73 -14.94 10.19
CA PHE A 123 -8.04 -15.58 9.98
C PHE A 123 -8.12 -16.13 8.55
N ASP A 124 -9.22 -16.81 8.22
CA ASP A 124 -9.48 -17.27 6.86
C ASP A 124 -9.91 -16.08 5.98
N TYR A 125 -8.93 -15.47 5.30
CA TYR A 125 -9.15 -14.28 4.46
C TYR A 125 -10.05 -14.53 3.25
N THR A 126 -10.23 -15.79 2.86
CA THR A 126 -10.97 -16.22 1.65
C THR A 126 -12.39 -16.70 1.94
N ASN A 127 -12.79 -16.75 3.21
CA ASN A 127 -14.11 -17.21 3.60
C ASN A 127 -15.08 -16.04 3.77
N ASP A 128 -15.89 -15.82 2.74
CA ASP A 128 -16.89 -14.75 2.69
C ASP A 128 -17.87 -14.78 3.89
N SER A 129 -18.17 -15.98 4.42
CA SER A 129 -19.08 -16.12 5.57
C SER A 129 -18.49 -15.59 6.88
N ILE A 130 -17.16 -15.65 7.04
CA ILE A 130 -16.44 -15.17 8.23
C ILE A 130 -16.18 -13.65 8.14
N ASN A 131 -15.98 -13.13 6.92
CA ASN A 131 -15.73 -11.71 6.65
C ASN A 131 -16.98 -10.84 6.93
N ILE A 132 -18.19 -11.35 6.64
CA ILE A 132 -19.46 -10.63 6.83
C ILE A 132 -19.95 -10.67 8.29
N LEU A 133 -19.70 -11.76 9.02
CA LEU A 133 -20.28 -12.00 10.34
C LEU A 133 -19.46 -11.45 11.52
N ASN A 134 -18.18 -11.12 11.31
CA ASN A 134 -17.37 -10.45 12.33
C ASN A 134 -17.24 -8.97 11.99
N SER A 135 -18.14 -8.15 12.54
CA SER A 135 -18.05 -6.68 12.50
C SER A 135 -16.74 -6.12 13.09
N SER A 136 -15.99 -6.95 13.81
CA SER A 136 -14.64 -6.71 14.33
C SER A 136 -13.48 -7.11 13.38
N LEU A 137 -13.74 -7.83 12.28
CA LEU A 137 -12.76 -8.08 11.20
C LEU A 137 -12.87 -7.01 10.10
N CYS A 138 -14.07 -6.47 9.90
CA CYS A 138 -14.31 -5.19 9.23
C CYS A 138 -13.91 -3.99 10.11
N ALA A 139 -13.19 -4.24 11.22
CA ALA A 139 -12.88 -3.25 12.23
C ALA A 139 -12.12 -2.08 11.64
N LEU A 140 -12.67 -0.89 11.93
CA LEU A 140 -11.97 0.34 12.27
C LEU A 140 -10.47 0.15 12.25
N ALA A 141 -9.78 0.76 11.30
CA ALA A 141 -8.32 0.81 11.32
C ALA A 141 -7.87 1.27 12.72
N LEU A 142 -7.35 0.33 13.51
CA LEU A 142 -6.99 0.58 14.90
C LEU A 142 -5.65 1.28 14.86
N GLY A 143 -5.71 2.60 14.91
CA GLY A 143 -4.51 3.42 14.87
C GLY A 143 -4.19 3.88 13.46
N ILE A 144 -4.23 5.19 13.35
CA ILE A 144 -3.54 5.93 12.32
C ILE A 144 -2.06 5.84 12.70
N SER A 145 -1.28 5.02 12.00
CA SER A 145 0.17 4.97 12.22
C SER A 145 0.90 5.00 10.89
N TYR A 146 1.95 5.80 10.89
CA TYR A 146 2.80 6.08 9.73
C TYR A 146 3.95 5.09 9.65
N SER A 147 3.63 3.80 9.56
CA SER A 147 4.64 2.76 9.66
C SER A 147 5.25 2.44 8.29
N PHE A 148 6.54 2.71 8.11
CA PHE A 148 7.29 2.52 6.86
C PHE A 148 8.67 1.96 7.13
N ARG A 149 8.91 0.70 6.79
CA ARG A 149 10.23 0.06 7.00
C ARG A 149 11.32 0.73 6.13
N ARG A 150 12.36 1.26 6.77
CA ARG A 150 13.61 1.63 6.10
C ARG A 150 14.31 0.33 5.68
N ARG A 151 14.55 0.12 4.38
CA ARG A 151 15.26 -1.05 3.90
C ARG A 151 16.76 -0.81 3.78
N GLU A 152 17.54 -1.74 4.30
CA GLU A 152 18.86 -2.07 3.77
C GLU A 152 18.71 -3.25 2.79
N TRP A 153 19.68 -3.47 1.90
CA TRP A 153 19.58 -4.38 0.75
C TRP A 153 19.28 -5.84 1.13
N THR A 154 18.00 -6.19 1.30
CA THR A 154 17.51 -7.56 1.53
C THR A 154 16.52 -7.98 0.46
N ASP A 155 16.61 -9.24 0.06
CA ASP A 155 15.69 -9.85 -0.90
C ASP A 155 14.45 -10.37 -0.19
N GLU A 156 13.30 -9.81 -0.57
CA GLU A 156 12.03 -10.03 0.11
C GLU A 156 11.01 -10.67 -0.82
N ARG A 157 10.25 -11.63 -0.29
CA ARG A 157 9.03 -12.12 -0.93
C ARG A 157 7.81 -11.65 -0.16
N VAL A 158 6.96 -10.87 -0.82
CA VAL A 158 5.72 -10.32 -0.23
C VAL A 158 4.51 -11.07 -0.78
N TYR A 159 3.68 -11.57 0.12
CA TYR A 159 2.39 -12.19 -0.16
C TYR A 159 1.28 -11.23 0.24
N PHE A 160 0.31 -11.01 -0.66
CA PHE A 160 -0.85 -10.17 -0.39
C PHE A 160 -2.09 -11.03 -0.22
N ALA A 161 -2.93 -10.68 0.75
CA ALA A 161 -4.26 -11.25 0.92
C ALA A 161 -5.29 -10.12 1.03
N THR A 162 -6.32 -10.16 0.19
CA THR A 162 -7.45 -9.22 0.24
C THR A 162 -8.61 -9.87 0.97
N THR A 163 -9.25 -9.13 1.88
CA THR A 163 -10.50 -9.56 2.49
C THR A 163 -11.66 -9.08 1.61
N SER A 164 -12.34 -9.99 0.91
CA SER A 164 -13.55 -9.69 0.15
C SER A 164 -14.74 -9.44 1.08
N ASN A 165 -15.54 -8.43 0.71
CA ASN A 165 -16.96 -8.40 1.02
C ASN A 165 -17.73 -9.14 -0.07
#